data_AF-A0AAU6I0H8-F1
#
_entry.id   AF-A0AAU6I0H8-F1
#
_cell.length_a   1.000
_cell.length_b   1.000
_cell.length_c   1.000
_cell.angle_alpha   90.00
_cell.angle_beta   90.00
_cell.angle_gamma   90.00
#
_symmetry.space_group_name_H-M   'P 1'
#
loop_
_entity.id
_entity.type
_entity.pdbx_description
1 polymer ?
#
loop_
_entity_poly.entity_id
_entity_poly.type
_entity_poly.pdbx_seq_one_letter_code
_entity_poly.pdbx_strand_id
1 'polypeptide(L)'
;MPSFAKDPRCVAMAEVLMPLLQRSCPDGGGGYGGGYQMNLDDEEAVGLGGVELIRAAMRKAARTLGWKVNTLGMIGTRHGTIVVIQDLREAPEEFAKAVNDDMNERLMAALHRVWGEDGEPPAQRRTVALQTQEFRAAVAALTR
;
A
#
# COMPACT_ATOMS: atom_id res chain seq x y z
N MET A 1 -16.18 15.60 -3.32
CA MET A 1 -14.85 15.25 -2.76
C MET A 1 -13.89 16.40 -3.01
N PRO A 2 -13.04 16.77 -2.04
CA PRO A 2 -11.97 17.73 -2.26
C PRO A 2 -11.03 17.25 -3.37
N SER A 3 -10.57 18.16 -4.22
CA SER A 3 -9.59 17.85 -5.27
C SER A 3 -8.19 18.16 -4.75
N PHE A 4 -7.39 17.12 -4.49
CA PHE A 4 -5.99 17.23 -4.07
C PHE A 4 -5.00 17.20 -5.25
N ALA A 5 -5.49 17.27 -6.50
CA ALA A 5 -4.65 17.05 -7.68
C ALA A 5 -3.48 18.04 -7.80
N LYS A 6 -3.66 19.25 -7.28
CA LYS A 6 -2.67 20.34 -7.25
C LYS A 6 -2.15 20.66 -5.83
N ASP A 7 -2.55 19.90 -4.82
CA ASP A 7 -2.05 20.11 -3.46
C ASP A 7 -0.58 19.69 -3.41
N PRO A 8 0.37 20.59 -3.07
CA PRO A 8 1.80 20.28 -3.07
C PRO A 8 2.14 19.13 -2.12
N ARG A 9 1.41 18.98 -1.01
CA ARG A 9 1.61 17.86 -0.06
C ARG A 9 1.24 16.53 -0.69
N CYS A 10 0.15 16.50 -1.47
CA CYS A 10 -0.26 15.31 -2.22
C CYS A 10 0.76 14.94 -3.29
N VAL A 11 1.34 15.93 -3.98
CA VAL A 11 2.41 15.71 -4.97
C VAL A 11 3.66 15.13 -4.31
N ALA A 12 4.18 15.78 -3.27
CA ALA A 12 5.39 15.33 -2.58
C ALA A 12 5.21 13.92 -1.98
N MET A 13 4.05 13.66 -1.36
CA MET A 13 3.75 12.33 -0.81
C MET A 13 3.62 11.26 -1.90
N ALA A 14 3.06 11.59 -3.07
CA ALA A 14 2.98 10.66 -4.19
C ALA A 14 4.37 10.30 -4.73
N GLU A 15 5.30 11.25 -4.78
CA GLU A 15 6.68 11.02 -5.25
C GLU A 15 7.41 10.00 -4.36
N VAL A 16 7.26 10.09 -3.03
CA VAL A 16 7.88 9.12 -2.12
C VAL A 16 7.16 7.78 -2.07
N LEU A 17 5.86 7.75 -2.34
CA LEU A 17 5.09 6.52 -2.41
C LEU A 17 5.42 5.70 -3.66
N MET A 18 5.77 6.34 -4.77
CA MET A 18 6.04 5.66 -6.04
C MET A 18 7.05 4.51 -5.95
N PRO A 19 8.28 4.69 -5.40
CA PRO A 19 9.23 3.58 -5.25
C PRO A 19 8.73 2.49 -4.28
N LEU A 20 7.92 2.85 -3.28
CA LEU A 20 7.34 1.87 -2.34
C LEU A 20 6.28 1.01 -3.03
N LEU A 21 5.42 1.62 -3.85
CA LEU A 21 4.42 0.91 -4.64
C LEU A 21 5.07 0.02 -5.70
N GLN A 22 6.12 0.48 -6.37
CA GLN A 22 6.83 -0.33 -7.36
C GLN A 22 7.46 -1.59 -6.73
N ARG A 23 8.07 -1.45 -5.54
CA ARG A 23 8.60 -2.59 -4.76
C ARG A 23 7.52 -3.50 -4.19
N SER A 24 6.28 -3.03 -4.12
CA SER A 24 5.15 -3.84 -3.66
C SER A 24 4.65 -4.85 -4.70
N CYS A 25 5.12 -4.75 -5.95
CA CYS A 25 4.83 -5.73 -7.00
C CYS A 25 5.68 -7.00 -6.80
N PRO A 26 5.12 -8.21 -6.95
CA PRO A 26 5.86 -9.47 -6.86
C PRO A 26 7.09 -9.51 -7.78
N ASP A 27 8.16 -10.12 -7.26
CA ASP A 27 9.34 -10.47 -8.06
C ASP A 27 8.90 -11.38 -9.21
N GLY A 28 9.36 -11.07 -10.43
CA GLY A 28 8.91 -11.78 -11.63
C GLY A 28 7.48 -11.42 -12.08
N GLY A 29 6.79 -10.51 -11.40
CA GLY A 29 5.44 -10.06 -11.76
C GLY A 29 5.38 -8.93 -12.80
N GLY A 30 6.52 -8.52 -13.38
CA GLY A 30 6.57 -7.49 -14.43
C GLY A 30 6.00 -6.12 -14.03
N GLY A 31 5.87 -5.84 -12.73
CA GLY A 31 5.23 -4.62 -12.22
C GLY A 31 3.70 -4.72 -12.05
N TYR A 32 3.09 -5.89 -12.20
CA TYR A 32 1.68 -6.19 -11.93
C TYR A 32 1.48 -6.79 -10.53
N GLY A 33 0.24 -6.85 -10.05
CA GLY A 33 -0.10 -7.51 -8.78
C GLY A 33 0.31 -6.72 -7.52
N GLY A 34 0.72 -5.46 -7.69
CA GLY A 34 1.15 -4.61 -6.59
C GLY A 34 0.02 -4.32 -5.59
N GLY A 35 0.38 -4.20 -4.32
CA GLY A 35 -0.56 -3.89 -3.25
C GLY A 35 0.16 -3.34 -2.03
N TYR A 36 -0.42 -2.31 -1.44
CA TYR A 36 0.22 -1.59 -0.34
C TYR A 36 -0.82 -1.24 0.72
N GLN A 37 -0.51 -1.56 1.97
CA GLN A 37 -1.31 -1.18 3.13
C GLN A 37 -0.43 -0.46 4.15
N MET A 38 -0.97 0.61 4.71
CA MET A 38 -0.39 1.29 5.87
C MET A 38 -1.42 1.37 7.00
N ASN A 39 -0.93 1.20 8.22
CA ASN A 39 -1.68 1.42 9.45
C ASN A 39 -1.00 2.56 10.22
N LEU A 40 -1.67 3.69 10.34
CA LEU A 40 -1.17 4.88 11.02
C LEU A 40 -1.98 5.10 12.29
N ASP A 41 -1.36 5.69 13.31
CA ASP A 41 -2.15 6.21 14.42
C ASP A 41 -3.02 7.37 13.90
N ASP A 42 -4.21 7.59 14.49
CA ASP A 42 -5.15 8.59 13.96
C ASP A 42 -4.55 10.01 13.98
N GLU A 43 -3.74 10.33 15.00
CA GLU A 43 -3.01 11.60 15.09
C GLU A 43 -1.96 11.75 13.98
N GLU A 44 -1.25 10.67 13.64
CA GLU A 44 -0.29 10.64 12.54
C GLU A 44 -0.99 10.89 11.20
N ALA A 45 -2.13 10.23 10.96
CA ALA A 45 -2.91 10.44 9.76
C ALA A 45 -3.42 11.89 9.65
N VAL A 46 -3.86 12.50 10.75
CA VAL A 46 -4.25 13.92 10.80
C VAL A 46 -3.06 14.83 10.49
N GLY A 47 -1.89 14.58 11.09
CA GLY A 47 -0.66 15.33 10.84
C GLY A 47 -0.23 15.31 9.36
N LEU A 48 -0.53 14.24 8.65
CA LEU A 48 -0.28 14.08 7.21
C LEU A 48 -1.33 14.73 6.30
N GLY A 49 -2.35 15.39 6.87
CA GLY A 49 -3.44 16.02 6.13
C GLY A 49 -4.68 15.15 5.96
N GLY A 50 -4.78 14.05 6.71
CA GLY A 50 -5.94 13.17 6.81
C GLY A 50 -6.00 12.06 5.75
N VAL A 51 -6.88 11.08 5.99
CA VAL A 51 -7.06 9.89 5.13
C VAL A 51 -7.37 10.26 3.67
N GLU A 52 -8.19 11.30 3.50
CA GLU A 52 -8.32 12.21 2.36
C GLU A 52 -7.10 12.28 1.41
N LEU A 53 -6.09 12.94 1.95
CA LEU A 53 -4.91 13.34 1.24
C LEU A 53 -4.02 12.13 0.97
N ILE A 54 -3.88 11.24 1.94
CA ILE A 54 -3.08 10.01 1.82
C ILE A 54 -3.61 9.13 0.69
N ARG A 55 -4.93 8.89 0.64
CA ARG A 55 -5.59 8.15 -0.45
C ARG A 55 -5.39 8.81 -1.81
N ALA A 56 -5.42 10.15 -1.86
CA ALA A 56 -5.18 10.88 -3.09
C ALA A 56 -3.73 10.73 -3.57
N ALA A 57 -2.76 10.82 -2.66
CA ALA A 57 -1.34 10.63 -2.94
C ALA A 57 -1.04 9.20 -3.44
N MET A 58 -1.57 8.18 -2.76
CA MET A 58 -1.46 6.79 -3.21
C MET A 58 -2.02 6.58 -4.62
N ARG A 59 -3.23 7.08 -4.88
CA ARG A 59 -3.83 6.98 -6.22
C ARG A 59 -3.01 7.70 -7.28
N LYS A 60 -2.46 8.87 -6.95
CA LYS A 60 -1.59 9.61 -7.86
C LYS A 60 -0.33 8.79 -8.18
N ALA A 61 0.37 8.30 -7.16
CA ALA A 61 1.57 7.47 -7.32
C ALA A 61 1.29 6.21 -8.15
N ALA A 62 0.25 5.45 -7.81
CA ALA A 62 -0.14 4.24 -8.53
C ALA A 62 -0.53 4.50 -9.99
N ARG A 63 -1.24 5.61 -10.27
CA ARG A 63 -1.58 6.00 -11.65
C ARG A 63 -0.34 6.42 -12.45
N THR A 64 0.65 7.04 -11.82
CA THR A 64 1.95 7.32 -12.46
C THR A 64 2.65 6.03 -12.89
N LEU A 65 2.50 4.95 -12.10
CA LEU A 65 2.98 3.61 -12.44
C LEU A 65 2.09 2.86 -13.46
N GLY A 66 1.03 3.51 -13.95
CA GLY A 66 0.09 2.92 -14.91
C GLY A 66 -0.89 1.91 -14.29
N TRP A 67 -1.04 1.87 -12.98
CA TRP A 67 -1.96 0.92 -12.31
C TRP A 67 -3.42 1.26 -12.56
N LYS A 68 -4.25 0.21 -12.64
CA LYS A 68 -5.70 0.32 -12.46
C LYS A 68 -5.97 0.11 -10.97
N VAL A 69 -6.58 1.06 -10.27
CA VAL A 69 -6.50 1.08 -8.79
C VAL A 69 -7.82 0.83 -8.10
N ASN A 70 -7.79 0.01 -7.04
CA ASN A 70 -8.76 0.06 -5.95
C ASN A 70 -8.11 0.72 -4.73
N THR A 71 -8.84 1.55 -3.97
CA THR A 71 -8.32 2.14 -2.74
C THR A 71 -9.37 2.27 -1.65
N LEU A 72 -8.98 1.91 -0.44
CA LEU A 72 -9.80 1.97 0.77
C LEU A 72 -9.11 2.86 1.81
N GLY A 73 -9.90 3.59 2.58
CA GLY A 73 -9.45 4.27 3.79
C GLY A 73 -10.47 4.07 4.91
N MET A 74 -9.99 3.79 6.12
CA MET A 74 -10.80 3.63 7.32
C MET A 74 -10.12 4.38 8.46
N ILE A 75 -10.88 5.13 9.26
CA ILE A 75 -10.41 5.89 10.43
C ILE A 75 -11.02 5.26 11.69
N GLY A 76 -10.36 5.35 12.84
CA GLY A 76 -10.91 4.88 14.11
C GLY A 76 -11.06 3.36 14.20
N THR A 77 -10.23 2.62 13.47
CA THR A 77 -10.17 1.17 13.61
C THR A 77 -9.39 0.78 14.87
N ARG A 78 -9.44 -0.49 15.29
CA ARG A 78 -8.59 -0.99 16.37
C ARG A 78 -7.07 -0.86 16.10
N HIS A 79 -6.69 -0.57 14.86
CA HIS A 79 -5.31 -0.37 14.39
C HIS A 79 -5.06 1.09 13.97
N GLY A 80 -5.90 2.04 14.40
CA GLY A 80 -5.87 3.44 13.97
C GLY A 80 -6.48 3.65 12.58
N THR A 81 -5.84 4.48 11.77
CA THR A 81 -6.22 4.75 10.38
C THR A 81 -5.56 3.75 9.44
N ILE A 82 -6.37 3.06 8.64
CA ILE A 82 -5.91 2.09 7.63
C ILE A 82 -6.11 2.67 6.25
N VAL A 83 -5.08 2.63 5.41
CA VAL A 83 -5.17 2.98 3.99
C VAL A 83 -4.59 1.87 3.13
N VAL A 84 -5.34 1.46 2.11
CA VAL A 84 -4.96 0.37 1.20
C VAL A 84 -5.05 0.85 -0.26
N ILE A 85 -4.13 0.41 -1.09
CA ILE A 85 -4.21 0.50 -2.55
C ILE A 85 -3.80 -0.82 -3.20
N GLN A 86 -4.51 -1.20 -4.27
CA GLN A 86 -4.28 -2.44 -5.01
C GLN A 86 -4.27 -2.16 -6.51
N ASP A 87 -3.36 -2.82 -7.23
CA ASP A 87 -3.41 -2.91 -8.69
C ASP A 87 -4.46 -3.95 -9.12
N LEU A 88 -5.32 -3.56 -10.06
CA LEU A 88 -6.41 -4.34 -10.63
C LEU A 88 -6.14 -4.68 -12.10
N ARG A 89 -4.95 -4.39 -12.62
CA ARG A 89 -4.56 -4.86 -13.95
C ARG A 89 -4.42 -6.37 -13.92
N GLU A 90 -4.96 -7.03 -14.95
CA GLU A 90 -4.67 -8.43 -15.19
C GLU A 90 -3.22 -8.56 -15.66
N ALA A 91 -2.50 -9.50 -15.06
CA ALA A 91 -1.13 -9.78 -15.43
C ALA A 91 -1.09 -10.55 -16.76
N PRO A 92 -0.23 -10.17 -17.72
CA PRO A 92 0.09 -10.99 -18.88
C PRO A 92 0.49 -12.42 -18.49
N GLU A 93 0.27 -13.38 -19.38
CA GLU A 93 0.50 -14.82 -19.12
C GLU A 93 1.91 -15.11 -18.58
N GLU A 94 2.92 -14.43 -19.13
CA GLU A 94 4.33 -14.54 -18.70
C GLU A 94 4.57 -14.15 -17.24
N PHE A 95 3.71 -13.31 -16.65
CA PHE A 95 3.80 -12.84 -15.25
C PHE A 95 2.73 -13.44 -14.35
N ALA A 96 1.70 -14.08 -14.93
CA ALA A 96 0.50 -14.52 -14.21
C ALA A 96 0.83 -15.48 -13.05
N LYS A 97 1.79 -16.38 -13.26
CA LYS A 97 2.22 -17.32 -12.20
C LYS A 97 2.76 -16.58 -10.98
N ALA A 98 3.70 -15.65 -11.16
CA ALA A 98 4.29 -14.90 -10.05
C ALA A 98 3.26 -14.04 -9.30
N VAL A 99 2.32 -13.44 -10.03
CA VAL A 99 1.24 -12.63 -9.44
C VAL A 99 0.25 -13.50 -8.66
N ASN A 100 -0.13 -14.66 -9.20
CA ASN A 100 -1.05 -15.59 -8.53
C ASN A 100 -0.41 -16.23 -7.28
N ASP A 101 0.85 -16.64 -7.36
CA ASP A 101 1.59 -17.21 -6.24
C ASP A 101 1.64 -16.20 -5.07
N ASP A 102 1.98 -14.93 -5.34
CA ASP A 102 1.99 -13.86 -4.32
C ASP A 102 0.59 -13.53 -3.78
N MET A 103 -0.44 -13.49 -4.63
CA MET A 103 -1.81 -13.29 -4.17
C MET A 103 -2.25 -14.40 -3.21
N ASN A 104 -1.90 -15.65 -3.53
CA ASN A 104 -2.21 -16.80 -2.68
C ASN A 104 -1.46 -16.73 -1.34
N GLU A 105 -0.17 -16.38 -1.35
CA GLU A 105 0.60 -16.16 -0.11
C GLU A 105 0.00 -15.08 0.78
N ARG A 106 -0.45 -13.96 0.20
CA ARG A 106 -1.11 -12.88 0.94
C ARG A 106 -2.42 -13.32 1.57
N LEU A 107 -3.24 -14.07 0.81
CA LEU A 107 -4.49 -14.62 1.29
C LEU A 107 -4.25 -15.58 2.46
N MET A 108 -3.34 -16.54 2.31
CA MET A 108 -3.05 -17.54 3.34
C MET A 108 -2.53 -16.89 4.63
N ALA A 109 -1.67 -15.89 4.54
CA ALA A 109 -1.20 -15.18 5.73
C ALA A 109 -2.26 -14.28 6.38
N ALA A 110 -3.25 -13.78 5.61
CA ALA A 110 -4.40 -13.09 6.17
C ALA A 110 -5.30 -14.07 6.94
N LEU A 111 -5.54 -15.26 6.37
CA LEU A 111 -6.32 -16.32 7.01
C LEU A 111 -5.65 -16.83 8.29
N HIS A 112 -4.34 -17.07 8.28
CA HIS A 112 -3.57 -17.49 9.45
C HIS A 112 -3.69 -16.50 10.62
N ARG A 113 -3.72 -15.20 10.34
CA ARG A 113 -3.93 -14.16 11.36
C ARG A 113 -5.33 -14.12 11.94
N VAL A 114 -6.34 -14.58 11.19
CA VAL A 114 -7.74 -14.61 11.61
C VAL A 114 -8.05 -15.89 12.40
N TRP A 115 -7.49 -17.02 11.99
CA TRP A 115 -7.78 -18.33 12.59
C TRP A 115 -6.91 -18.67 13.80
N GLY A 116 -5.84 -17.91 14.06
CA GLY A 116 -5.05 -18.07 15.28
C GLY A 116 -4.40 -19.44 15.42
N GLU A 117 -4.10 -20.12 14.30
CA GLU A 117 -3.30 -21.35 14.35
C GLU A 117 -1.90 -20.98 14.84
N ASP A 118 -1.36 -21.76 15.80
CA ASP A 118 -0.04 -21.56 16.44
C ASP A 118 1.15 -21.88 15.50
N GLY A 119 0.97 -21.71 14.19
CA GLY A 119 2.01 -21.85 13.18
C GLY A 119 2.82 -20.57 13.01
N GLU A 120 4.08 -20.69 12.56
CA GLU A 120 4.81 -19.50 12.12
C GLU A 120 4.19 -19.02 10.80
N PRO A 121 3.70 -17.76 10.71
CA PRO A 121 3.08 -17.28 9.50
C PRO A 121 4.07 -17.35 8.34
N PRO A 122 3.61 -17.56 7.09
CA PRO A 122 4.49 -17.55 5.93
C PRO A 122 5.34 -16.28 5.94
N ALA A 123 6.66 -16.44 5.75
CA ALA A 123 7.59 -15.31 5.74
C ALA A 123 7.21 -14.32 4.62
N GLN A 124 6.52 -13.25 4.98
CA GLN A 124 6.13 -12.23 4.01
C GLN A 124 7.22 -11.20 3.87
N ARG A 125 7.75 -11.08 2.65
CA ARG A 125 8.65 -9.97 2.27
C ARG A 125 8.00 -8.59 2.39
N ARG A 126 6.67 -8.53 2.52
CA ARG A 126 5.84 -7.31 2.47
C ARG A 126 4.77 -7.30 3.57
N THR A 127 5.19 -7.40 4.82
CA THR A 127 4.26 -7.24 5.95
C THR A 127 3.74 -5.81 6.02
N VAL A 128 2.50 -5.63 6.49
CA VAL A 128 1.90 -4.29 6.71
C VAL A 128 2.75 -3.44 7.65
N ALA A 129 3.37 -4.04 8.67
CA ALA A 129 4.24 -3.35 9.61
C ALA A 129 5.48 -2.78 8.91
N LEU A 130 6.14 -3.58 8.07
CA LEU A 130 7.30 -3.13 7.29
C LEU A 130 6.91 -2.04 6.31
N GLN A 131 5.81 -2.21 5.56
CA GLN A 131 5.29 -1.19 4.64
C GLN A 131 5.03 0.14 5.38
N THR A 132 4.37 0.07 6.53
CA THR A 132 4.13 1.27 7.35
C THR A 132 5.43 1.94 7.79
N GLN A 133 6.44 1.19 8.23
CA GLN A 133 7.74 1.76 8.61
C GLN A 133 8.48 2.41 7.44
N GLU A 134 8.47 1.78 6.26
CA GLU A 134 9.06 2.35 5.06
C GLU A 134 8.39 3.66 4.64
N PHE A 135 7.06 3.70 4.73
CA PHE A 135 6.31 4.93 4.49
C PHE A 135 6.72 6.04 5.46
N ARG A 136 6.76 5.75 6.76
CA ARG A 136 7.19 6.71 7.80
C ARG A 136 8.59 7.25 7.53
N ALA A 137 9.53 6.36 7.20
CA ALA A 137 10.90 6.74 6.86
C ALA A 137 10.95 7.64 5.62
N ALA A 138 10.19 7.32 4.59
CA ALA A 138 10.14 8.09 3.35
C ALA A 138 9.51 9.48 3.55
N VAL A 139 8.46 9.58 4.36
CA VAL A 139 7.83 10.86 4.70
C VAL A 139 8.73 11.71 5.59
N ALA A 140 9.39 11.12 6.59
CA ALA A 140 10.35 11.84 7.44
C ALA A 140 11.53 12.41 6.66
N ALA A 141 11.88 11.80 5.52
CA ALA A 141 12.90 12.31 4.62
C ALA A 141 12.43 13.54 3.79
N LEU A 142 11.12 13.74 3.60
CA LEU A 142 10.57 14.92 2.91
C LEU A 142 10.61 16.20 3.75
N THR A 143 10.70 16.06 5.07
CA THR A 143 10.62 17.18 6.03
C THR A 143 11.99 17.66 6.53
N ARG A 144 13.09 17.18 5.93
CA ARG A 144 14.47 17.56 6.28
C ARG A 144 15.03 18.64 5.38
#